data_AF-T1FA65-F1
#
_entry.id   AF-T1FA65-F1
#
_cell.length_a   1.000
_cell.length_b   1.000
_cell.length_c   1.000
_cell.angle_alpha   90.00
_cell.angle_beta   90.00
_cell.angle_gamma   90.00
#
_symmetry.space_group_name_H-M   'P 1'
#
loop_
_entity.id
_entity.type
_entity.pdbx_description
1 polymer ?
#
loop_
_entity_poly.entity_id
_entity_poly.type
_entity_poly.pdbx_seq_one_letter_code
_entity_poly.pdbx_strand_id
1 'polypeptide(L)'
;MDKLKFEFIVKSNEVPKTNVICITSITDMNNRIFAIPDKYQPVKFHETIMKTETFLKVKTTLQRRHEKRQVWISLTPEIRNVYIDENGNMQLNGYLLEEITAETPKLTATTGISEKTLSKILENFTEMTKEINKPQHIGNLTRTFVIDKFSRKTSNVSQWMNIFETECARLGIIETLRLFLEETCMDWYSSMLIKCSVNSDWWM
;
A
#
# COMPACT_ATOMS: atom_id res chain seq x y z
N MET A 1 -10.02 30.22 4.16
CA MET A 1 -11.07 29.29 3.66
C MET A 1 -10.53 27.90 3.83
N ASP A 2 -11.21 27.08 4.63
CA ASP A 2 -10.78 25.72 4.86
C ASP A 2 -11.16 24.86 3.65
N LYS A 3 -10.25 23.97 3.26
CA LYS A 3 -10.41 23.09 2.11
C LYS A 3 -9.69 21.78 2.40
N LEU A 4 -10.17 20.71 1.78
CA LEU A 4 -9.54 19.40 1.82
C LEU A 4 -9.15 19.00 0.39
N LYS A 5 -8.07 18.26 0.26
CA LYS A 5 -7.64 17.69 -1.01
C LYS A 5 -8.10 16.25 -1.07
N PHE A 6 -8.92 15.92 -2.06
CA PHE A 6 -9.45 14.58 -2.25
C PHE A 6 -8.73 13.89 -3.39
N GLU A 7 -8.32 12.65 -3.18
CA GLU A 7 -7.78 11.78 -4.22
C GLU A 7 -8.89 10.91 -4.80
N PHE A 8 -9.13 11.08 -6.10
CA PHE A 8 -10.07 10.28 -6.88
C PHE A 8 -9.32 9.30 -7.76
N ILE A 9 -9.82 8.07 -7.87
CA ILE A 9 -9.30 7.01 -8.74
C ILE A 9 -10.44 6.21 -9.37
N VAL A 10 -10.29 5.79 -10.63
CA VAL A 10 -11.24 4.89 -11.28
C VAL A 10 -10.86 3.43 -11.00
N LYS A 11 -11.67 2.71 -10.23
CA LYS A 11 -11.49 1.28 -9.93
C LYS A 11 -12.53 0.43 -10.68
N SER A 12 -12.26 -0.87 -10.83
CA SER A 12 -13.33 -1.81 -11.20
C SER A 12 -14.28 -2.03 -10.05
N ASN A 13 -15.55 -2.10 -10.38
CA ASN A 13 -16.55 -2.63 -9.47
C ASN A 13 -16.46 -4.17 -9.39
N GLU A 14 -17.16 -4.76 -8.42
CA GLU A 14 -17.37 -6.21 -8.30
C GLU A 14 -17.87 -6.84 -9.61
N VAL A 15 -18.57 -6.05 -10.43
CA VAL A 15 -18.95 -6.41 -11.80
C VAL A 15 -17.87 -5.93 -12.78
N PRO A 16 -17.15 -6.85 -13.48
CA PRO A 16 -15.95 -6.55 -14.28
C PRO A 16 -16.16 -5.59 -15.46
N LYS A 17 -17.41 -5.27 -15.83
CA LYS A 17 -17.73 -4.31 -16.91
C LYS A 17 -17.99 -2.88 -16.44
N THR A 18 -18.08 -2.63 -15.14
CA THR A 18 -18.44 -1.30 -14.62
C THR A 18 -17.26 -0.64 -13.91
N ASN A 19 -16.89 0.54 -14.38
CA ASN A 19 -15.91 1.41 -13.73
C ASN A 19 -16.62 2.27 -12.69
N VAL A 20 -16.03 2.41 -11.50
CA VAL A 20 -16.54 3.25 -10.42
C VAL A 20 -15.46 4.22 -10.00
N ILE A 21 -15.82 5.50 -9.85
CA ILE A 21 -14.93 6.50 -9.27
C ILE A 21 -14.93 6.29 -7.75
N CYS A 22 -13.75 6.24 -7.17
CA CYS A 22 -13.52 6.05 -5.75
C CYS A 22 -12.72 7.23 -5.19
N ILE A 23 -12.97 7.60 -3.95
CA ILE A 23 -12.13 8.50 -3.15
C ILE A 23 -11.26 7.62 -2.26
N THR A 24 -9.94 7.66 -2.43
CA THR A 24 -9.02 6.78 -1.69
C THR A 24 -8.41 7.44 -0.47
N SER A 25 -8.16 8.74 -0.55
CA SER A 25 -7.54 9.48 0.53
C SER A 25 -7.99 10.94 0.56
N ILE A 26 -7.84 11.54 1.74
CA ILE A 26 -8.10 12.94 2.01
C ILE A 26 -6.83 13.54 2.58
N THR A 27 -6.39 14.69 2.06
CA THR A 27 -5.27 15.44 2.62
C THR A 27 -5.78 16.75 3.21
N ASP A 28 -5.39 17.02 4.44
CA ASP A 28 -5.69 18.28 5.12
C ASP A 28 -4.76 19.42 4.65
N MET A 29 -4.94 20.61 5.25
CA MET A 29 -4.10 21.77 4.97
C MET A 29 -2.67 21.64 5.55
N ASN A 30 -2.45 20.70 6.46
CA ASN A 30 -1.15 20.40 7.07
C ASN A 30 -0.40 19.28 6.32
N ASN A 31 -0.89 18.86 5.15
CA ASN A 31 -0.38 17.73 4.37
C ASN A 31 -0.48 16.37 5.08
N ARG A 32 -1.32 16.24 6.09
CA ARG A 32 -1.67 14.93 6.69
C ARG A 32 -2.62 14.21 5.78
N ILE A 33 -2.32 12.96 5.48
CA ILE A 33 -3.09 12.12 4.56
C ILE A 33 -3.89 11.14 5.39
N PHE A 34 -5.19 11.02 5.11
CA PHE A 34 -6.09 10.10 5.79
C PHE A 34 -6.64 9.09 4.79
N ALA A 35 -6.54 7.79 5.12
CA ALA A 35 -7.03 6.71 4.28
C ALA A 35 -8.54 6.55 4.40
N ILE A 36 -9.25 6.39 3.27
CA ILE A 36 -10.66 6.00 3.28
C ILE A 36 -10.74 4.46 3.19
N PRO A 37 -11.43 3.78 4.12
CA PRO A 37 -11.60 2.32 4.08
C PRO A 37 -12.24 1.87 2.77
N ASP A 38 -11.78 0.75 2.20
CA ASP A 38 -12.21 0.26 0.88
C ASP A 38 -13.73 0.20 0.69
N LYS A 39 -14.45 -0.23 1.73
CA LYS A 39 -15.93 -0.28 1.75
C LYS A 39 -16.62 1.07 1.51
N TYR A 40 -15.96 2.17 1.87
CA TYR A 40 -16.51 3.53 1.77
C TYR A 40 -15.91 4.36 0.64
N GLN A 41 -14.88 3.86 -0.05
CA GLN A 41 -14.24 4.61 -1.14
C GLN A 41 -15.16 4.95 -2.32
N PRO A 42 -16.13 4.10 -2.75
CA PRO A 42 -16.99 4.45 -3.88
C PRO A 42 -17.71 5.80 -3.67
N VAL A 43 -17.67 6.68 -4.69
CA VAL A 43 -18.22 8.05 -4.58
C VAL A 43 -19.70 8.12 -4.20
N LYS A 44 -20.45 7.03 -4.39
CA LYS A 44 -21.84 6.90 -3.92
C LYS A 44 -21.99 7.11 -2.41
N PHE A 45 -20.94 6.89 -1.61
CA PHE A 45 -20.93 7.13 -0.17
C PHE A 45 -20.50 8.56 0.21
N HIS A 46 -20.25 9.42 -0.79
CA HIS A 46 -19.75 10.78 -0.64
C HIS A 46 -20.70 11.78 -1.32
N GLU A 47 -21.99 11.72 -0.97
CA GLU A 47 -23.05 12.48 -1.63
C GLU A 47 -22.81 14.00 -1.63
N THR A 48 -22.26 14.55 -0.55
CA THR A 48 -21.93 15.98 -0.43
C THR A 48 -20.84 16.39 -1.43
N ILE A 49 -19.85 15.51 -1.67
CA ILE A 49 -18.81 15.74 -2.68
C ILE A 49 -19.37 15.63 -4.09
N MET A 50 -20.29 14.69 -4.34
CA MET A 50 -20.90 14.51 -5.66
C MET A 50 -21.66 15.75 -6.17
N LYS A 51 -22.16 16.59 -5.25
CA LYS A 51 -22.87 17.84 -5.56
C LYS A 51 -21.93 18.99 -5.96
N THR A 52 -20.63 18.85 -5.74
CA THR A 52 -19.68 19.94 -6.00
C THR A 52 -19.35 20.06 -7.50
N GLU A 53 -19.19 21.30 -7.99
CA GLU A 53 -18.72 21.55 -9.36
C GLU A 53 -17.34 20.92 -9.63
N THR A 54 -16.48 20.88 -8.61
CA THR A 54 -15.17 20.24 -8.68
C THR A 54 -15.32 18.75 -8.99
N PHE A 55 -16.23 18.04 -8.33
CA PHE A 55 -16.49 16.64 -8.64
C PHE A 55 -17.04 16.45 -10.05
N LEU A 56 -17.95 17.32 -10.52
CA LEU A 56 -18.44 17.24 -11.90
C LEU A 56 -17.30 17.32 -12.92
N LYS A 57 -16.32 18.20 -12.70
CA LYS A 57 -15.10 18.31 -13.52
C LYS A 57 -14.20 17.07 -13.39
N VAL A 58 -14.09 16.49 -12.19
CA VAL A 58 -13.35 15.22 -11.99
C VAL A 58 -14.01 14.09 -12.77
N LYS A 59 -15.34 13.98 -12.72
CA LYS A 59 -16.11 12.96 -13.44
C LYS A 59 -15.94 13.07 -14.96
N THR A 60 -15.85 14.27 -15.50
CA THR A 60 -15.55 14.46 -16.94
C THR A 60 -14.09 14.21 -17.29
N THR A 61 -13.17 14.36 -16.33
CA THR A 61 -11.72 14.19 -16.55
C THR A 61 -11.28 12.73 -16.43
N LEU A 62 -11.83 11.99 -15.47
CA LEU A 62 -11.50 10.59 -15.22
C LEU A 62 -12.38 9.68 -16.08
N GLN A 63 -11.84 9.20 -17.19
CA GLN A 63 -12.56 8.39 -18.18
C GLN A 63 -12.07 6.94 -18.23
N ARG A 64 -10.79 6.71 -17.94
CA ARG A 64 -10.16 5.39 -18.04
C ARG A 64 -9.89 4.79 -16.68
N ARG A 65 -9.86 3.46 -16.63
CA ARG A 65 -9.52 2.70 -15.41
C ARG A 65 -8.13 3.07 -14.93
N HIS A 66 -7.95 3.13 -13.61
CA HIS A 66 -6.70 3.51 -12.93
C HIS A 66 -6.26 4.97 -13.12
N GLU A 67 -7.00 5.79 -13.87
CA GLU A 67 -6.75 7.23 -13.86
C GLU A 67 -7.04 7.78 -12.47
N LYS A 68 -6.15 8.66 -12.01
CA LYS A 68 -6.27 9.32 -10.72
C LYS A 68 -6.13 10.83 -10.83
N ARG A 69 -6.78 11.55 -9.92
CA ARG A 69 -6.64 13.00 -9.80
C ARG A 69 -6.81 13.42 -8.35
N GLN A 70 -5.97 14.34 -7.92
CA GLN A 70 -6.16 15.01 -6.64
C GLN A 70 -6.66 16.42 -6.87
N VAL A 71 -7.71 16.82 -6.15
CA VAL A 71 -8.32 18.15 -6.28
C VAL A 71 -8.66 18.72 -4.93
N TRP A 72 -8.55 20.04 -4.82
CA TRP A 72 -8.97 20.78 -3.63
C TRP A 72 -10.47 21.09 -3.71
N ILE A 73 -11.18 20.82 -2.62
CA ILE A 73 -12.61 21.14 -2.46
C ILE A 73 -12.76 21.98 -1.19
N SER A 74 -13.43 23.12 -1.32
CA SER A 74 -13.74 24.02 -0.21
C SER A 74 -14.72 23.38 0.76
N LEU A 75 -14.50 23.54 2.06
CA LEU A 75 -15.35 23.00 3.11
C LEU A 75 -16.58 23.89 3.34
N THR A 76 -17.68 23.55 2.67
CA THR A 76 -19.01 24.05 3.07
C THR A 76 -19.42 23.42 4.40
N PRO A 77 -20.39 23.98 5.15
CA PRO A 77 -20.87 23.38 6.39
C PRO A 77 -21.32 21.92 6.23
N GLU A 78 -21.98 21.60 5.11
CA GLU A 78 -22.41 20.24 4.79
C GLU A 78 -21.24 19.26 4.63
N ILE A 79 -20.19 19.68 3.90
CA ILE A 79 -19.00 18.85 3.70
C ILE A 79 -18.22 18.74 5.01
N ARG A 80 -18.09 19.83 5.77
CA ARG A 80 -17.39 19.83 7.05
C ARG A 80 -17.99 18.79 8.00
N ASN A 81 -19.30 18.77 8.20
CA ASN A 81 -19.94 17.84 9.14
C ASN A 81 -19.74 16.36 8.77
N VAL A 82 -19.59 16.06 7.47
CA VAL A 82 -19.33 14.70 6.99
C VAL A 82 -17.90 14.27 7.27
N TYR A 83 -16.94 15.18 7.09
CA TYR A 83 -15.52 14.83 7.05
C TYR A 83 -14.73 15.24 8.29
N ILE A 84 -15.19 16.21 9.06
CA ILE A 84 -14.52 16.72 10.25
C ILE A 84 -15.52 16.68 11.41
N ASP A 85 -15.14 16.09 12.53
CA ASP A 85 -15.98 16.09 13.74
C ASP A 85 -15.89 17.44 14.49
N GLU A 86 -16.65 17.58 15.58
CA GLU A 86 -16.65 18.81 16.40
C GLU A 86 -15.29 19.10 17.05
N ASN A 87 -14.45 18.07 17.19
CA ASN A 87 -13.13 18.11 17.82
C ASN A 87 -12.00 18.37 16.80
N GLY A 88 -12.32 18.43 15.51
CA GLY A 88 -11.35 18.64 14.43
C GLY A 88 -10.68 17.38 13.91
N ASN A 89 -11.14 16.18 14.30
CA ASN A 89 -10.62 14.92 13.79
C ASN A 89 -11.19 14.61 12.40
N MET A 90 -10.40 13.92 11.58
CA MET A 90 -10.83 13.46 10.28
C MET A 90 -11.75 12.24 10.41
N GLN A 91 -12.95 12.36 9.86
CA GLN A 91 -13.98 11.32 9.89
C GLN A 91 -14.65 11.14 8.52
N LEU A 92 -15.53 10.15 8.43
CA LEU A 92 -16.52 9.98 7.38
C LEU A 92 -17.81 9.45 8.02
N ASN A 93 -18.84 10.28 8.10
CA ASN A 93 -20.12 9.91 8.72
C ASN A 93 -19.96 9.28 10.13
N GLY A 94 -19.10 9.86 10.97
CA GLY A 94 -18.83 9.37 12.33
C GLY A 94 -17.79 8.25 12.42
N TYR A 95 -17.26 7.76 11.29
CA TYR A 95 -16.14 6.82 11.28
C TYR A 95 -14.81 7.57 11.21
N LEU A 96 -13.96 7.47 12.24
CA LEU A 96 -12.65 8.11 12.26
C LEU A 96 -11.71 7.50 11.20
N LEU A 97 -10.99 8.37 10.48
CA LEU A 97 -10.06 7.94 9.44
C LEU A 97 -8.64 7.80 10.01
N GLU A 98 -7.90 6.83 9.49
CA GLU A 98 -6.51 6.57 9.87
C GLU A 98 -5.57 7.50 9.09
N GLU A 99 -4.65 8.16 9.80
CA GLU A 99 -3.60 8.98 9.21
C GLU A 99 -2.48 8.09 8.63
N ILE A 100 -2.13 8.32 7.37
CA ILE A 100 -1.01 7.67 6.68
C ILE A 100 0.26 8.48 6.95
N THR A 101 1.02 8.12 7.97
CA THR A 101 2.36 8.67 8.19
C THR A 101 3.38 7.97 7.30
N ALA A 102 4.31 8.73 6.70
CA ALA A 102 5.41 8.18 5.89
C ALA A 102 6.46 7.41 6.72
N GLU A 103 6.24 7.27 8.03
CA GLU A 103 6.93 6.35 8.92
C GLU A 103 6.14 5.04 8.98
N THR A 104 6.79 4.00 8.43
CA THR A 104 6.45 2.57 8.24
C THR A 104 5.56 1.88 9.28
N PRO A 105 5.01 0.68 9.00
CA PRO A 105 4.13 -0.01 9.94
C PRO A 105 4.79 -0.24 11.30
N LYS A 106 4.07 0.21 12.34
CA LYS A 106 3.97 -0.25 13.74
C LYS A 106 4.85 0.39 14.83
N LEU A 107 4.16 0.57 15.96
CA LEU A 107 4.62 0.66 17.37
C LEU A 107 4.97 2.04 17.93
N THR A 108 4.37 2.27 19.09
CA THR A 108 4.32 3.43 19.99
C THR A 108 5.66 4.05 20.44
N ALA A 109 5.57 5.37 20.70
CA ALA A 109 6.21 6.14 21.80
C ALA A 109 7.53 6.92 21.56
N THR A 110 7.36 8.25 21.49
CA THR A 110 8.03 9.34 22.23
C THR A 110 9.51 9.72 22.00
N THR A 111 9.68 11.01 21.67
CA THR A 111 10.77 11.97 21.99
C THR A 111 12.19 11.79 21.41
N GLY A 112 12.57 12.80 20.61
CA GLY A 112 13.88 13.47 20.69
C GLY A 112 15.10 12.66 20.24
N ILE A 113 15.30 12.53 18.93
CA ILE A 113 16.46 11.82 18.39
C ILE A 113 17.55 12.84 18.01
N SER A 114 18.57 12.93 18.86
CA SER A 114 19.82 13.66 18.62
C SER A 114 20.58 13.07 17.42
N GLU A 115 21.33 13.91 16.70
CA GLU A 115 22.16 13.56 15.53
C GLU A 115 23.10 12.36 15.77
N LYS A 116 23.54 12.16 17.02
CA LYS A 116 24.34 10.99 17.44
C LYS A 116 23.57 9.67 17.34
N THR A 117 22.26 9.71 17.47
CA THR A 117 21.36 8.55 17.31
C THR A 117 21.10 8.27 15.84
N LEU A 118 21.06 9.29 14.96
CA LEU A 118 21.01 9.09 13.51
C LEU A 118 22.29 8.42 12.99
N SER A 119 23.46 8.81 13.48
CA SER A 119 24.73 8.14 13.13
C SER A 119 24.76 6.69 13.62
N LYS A 120 24.25 6.41 14.82
CA LYS A 120 24.10 5.03 15.33
C LYS A 120 23.05 4.22 14.58
N ILE A 121 21.96 4.82 14.13
CA ILE A 121 20.95 4.14 13.29
C ILE A 121 21.55 3.86 11.91
N LEU A 122 22.34 4.76 11.34
CA LEU A 122 23.00 4.55 10.06
C LEU A 122 24.09 3.47 10.15
N GLU A 123 24.88 3.46 11.24
CA GLU A 123 25.81 2.36 11.56
C GLU A 123 25.06 1.05 11.80
N ASN A 124 23.95 1.06 12.54
CA ASN A 124 23.11 -0.12 12.72
C ASN A 124 22.44 -0.58 11.42
N PHE A 125 22.12 0.30 10.47
CA PHE A 125 21.54 -0.06 9.17
C PHE A 125 22.62 -0.63 8.23
N THR A 126 23.85 -0.09 8.30
CA THR A 126 25.01 -0.64 7.59
C THR A 126 25.52 -1.93 8.22
N GLU A 127 25.38 -2.11 9.54
CA GLU A 127 25.58 -3.39 10.23
C GLU A 127 24.44 -4.36 9.96
N MET A 128 23.16 -3.95 9.95
CA MET A 128 22.03 -4.81 9.56
C MET A 128 22.15 -5.29 8.13
N THR A 129 22.59 -4.44 7.19
CA THR A 129 22.83 -4.88 5.80
C THR A 129 24.06 -5.78 5.68
N LYS A 130 25.04 -5.69 6.59
CA LYS A 130 26.14 -6.66 6.72
C LYS A 130 25.70 -7.95 7.46
N GLU A 131 24.78 -7.88 8.40
CA GLU A 131 24.20 -8.98 9.18
C GLU A 131 23.14 -9.77 8.38
N ILE A 132 22.44 -9.12 7.45
CA ILE A 132 21.61 -9.78 6.41
C ILE A 132 22.51 -10.57 5.44
N ASN A 133 23.78 -10.19 5.30
CA ASN A 133 24.80 -10.98 4.59
C ASN A 133 25.55 -11.98 5.50
N LYS A 134 25.21 -12.08 6.80
CA LYS A 134 25.64 -13.21 7.63
C LYS A 134 24.64 -14.38 7.49
N PRO A 135 25.13 -15.60 7.23
CA PRO A 135 24.29 -16.76 6.91
C PRO A 135 23.37 -17.29 8.05
N GLN A 136 23.27 -16.62 9.20
CA GLN A 136 22.60 -17.16 10.39
C GLN A 136 21.08 -16.88 10.49
N HIS A 137 20.54 -15.78 9.95
CA HIS A 137 19.08 -15.51 10.04
C HIS A 137 18.27 -16.01 8.82
N ILE A 138 18.94 -16.24 7.68
CA ILE A 138 18.35 -16.82 6.46
C ILE A 138 18.11 -18.34 6.61
N GLY A 139 18.93 -19.01 7.43
CA GLY A 139 18.83 -20.45 7.67
C GLY A 139 17.60 -20.88 8.46
N ASN A 140 17.03 -20.02 9.32
CA ASN A 140 15.86 -20.38 10.12
C ASN A 140 14.55 -20.32 9.32
N LEU A 141 14.42 -19.37 8.37
CA LEU A 141 13.21 -19.22 7.57
C LEU A 141 13.10 -20.28 6.48
N THR A 142 14.22 -20.63 5.83
CA THR A 142 14.29 -21.75 4.87
C THR A 142 14.08 -23.10 5.52
N ARG A 143 14.42 -23.27 6.81
CA ARG A 143 14.09 -24.49 7.59
C ARG A 143 12.62 -24.60 7.99
N THR A 144 11.88 -23.49 7.97
CA THR A 144 10.46 -23.47 8.38
C THR A 144 9.54 -23.85 7.23
N PHE A 145 9.94 -23.57 5.99
CA PHE A 145 9.26 -24.05 4.79
C PHE A 145 9.67 -25.50 4.51
N VAL A 146 8.69 -26.39 4.34
CA VAL A 146 8.94 -27.78 3.93
C VAL A 146 8.90 -27.87 2.40
N ILE A 147 9.80 -27.14 1.74
CA ILE A 147 9.93 -27.14 0.27
C ILE A 147 11.40 -27.05 -0.13
N ASP A 148 11.79 -27.85 -1.14
CA ASP A 148 13.10 -27.73 -1.76
C ASP A 148 13.21 -26.43 -2.56
N LYS A 149 14.43 -25.94 -2.79
CA LYS A 149 14.63 -24.77 -3.65
C LYS A 149 14.29 -25.09 -5.11
N PHE A 150 13.70 -24.12 -5.78
CA PHE A 150 13.42 -24.18 -7.20
C PHE A 150 14.70 -24.05 -8.03
N SER A 151 14.93 -25.04 -8.88
CA SER A 151 16.03 -25.09 -9.85
C SER A 151 15.53 -25.49 -11.23
N ARG A 152 16.42 -25.53 -12.22
CA ARG A 152 16.09 -26.07 -13.56
C ARG A 152 15.81 -27.58 -13.58
N LYS A 153 16.07 -28.28 -12.46
CA LYS A 153 15.85 -29.73 -12.32
C LYS A 153 14.50 -30.06 -11.69
N THR A 154 13.81 -29.08 -11.10
CA THR A 154 12.46 -29.24 -10.55
C THR A 154 11.50 -29.52 -11.71
N SER A 155 11.04 -30.77 -11.80
CA SER A 155 10.36 -31.30 -12.99
C SER A 155 8.95 -30.73 -13.18
N ASN A 156 8.36 -30.19 -12.12
CA ASN A 156 7.00 -29.67 -12.14
C ASN A 156 6.90 -28.33 -11.42
N VAL A 157 6.93 -27.26 -12.22
CA VAL A 157 6.85 -25.87 -11.75
C VAL A 157 5.53 -25.59 -11.04
N SER A 158 4.41 -26.10 -11.56
CA SER A 158 3.08 -25.87 -10.99
C SER A 158 2.90 -26.53 -9.62
N GLN A 159 3.43 -27.74 -9.45
CA GLN A 159 3.42 -28.42 -8.15
C GLN A 159 4.29 -27.68 -7.14
N TRP A 160 5.48 -27.25 -7.55
CA TRP A 160 6.38 -26.49 -6.69
C TRP A 160 5.75 -25.16 -6.26
N MET A 161 5.15 -24.42 -7.19
CA MET A 161 4.49 -23.15 -6.91
C MET A 161 3.32 -23.31 -5.94
N ASN A 162 2.48 -24.34 -6.12
CA ASN A 162 1.36 -24.60 -5.21
C ASN A 162 1.82 -24.90 -3.78
N ILE A 163 2.90 -25.65 -3.62
CA ILE A 163 3.48 -25.95 -2.29
C ILE A 163 4.05 -24.66 -1.67
N PHE A 164 4.72 -23.85 -2.48
CA PHE A 164 5.28 -22.58 -2.03
C PHE A 164 4.19 -21.60 -1.58
N GLU A 165 3.12 -21.42 -2.36
CA GLU A 165 1.98 -20.56 -2.02
C GLU A 165 1.24 -21.03 -0.77
N THR A 166 1.08 -22.35 -0.59
CA THR A 166 0.48 -22.95 0.61
C THR A 166 1.30 -22.62 1.85
N GLU A 167 2.64 -22.69 1.75
CA GLU A 167 3.54 -22.34 2.85
C GLU A 167 3.59 -20.84 3.13
N CYS A 168 3.52 -20.00 2.09
CA CYS A 168 3.36 -18.55 2.22
C CYS A 168 2.06 -18.19 2.94
N ALA A 169 0.96 -18.86 2.62
CA ALA A 169 -0.33 -18.68 3.30
C ALA A 169 -0.27 -19.16 4.77
N ARG A 170 0.42 -20.27 5.04
CA ARG A 170 0.61 -20.79 6.41
C ARG A 170 1.42 -19.84 7.30
N LEU A 171 2.40 -19.14 6.74
CA LEU A 171 3.32 -18.27 7.47
C LEU A 171 2.94 -16.78 7.38
N GLY A 172 2.01 -16.42 6.48
CA GLY A 172 1.60 -15.04 6.26
C GLY A 172 2.67 -14.16 5.59
N ILE A 173 3.60 -14.76 4.84
CA ILE A 173 4.75 -14.07 4.24
C ILE A 173 4.86 -14.46 2.76
N ILE A 174 4.62 -13.51 1.87
CA ILE A 174 4.66 -13.70 0.40
C ILE A 174 6.02 -13.26 -0.18
N GLU A 175 6.76 -12.41 0.54
CA GLU A 175 7.98 -11.73 0.06
C GLU A 175 9.25 -12.61 0.11
N THR A 176 9.11 -13.90 0.38
CA THR A 176 10.24 -14.83 0.59
C THR A 176 10.64 -15.62 -0.64
N LEU A 177 9.98 -15.41 -1.80
CA LEU A 177 10.22 -16.18 -3.03
C LEU A 177 11.71 -16.22 -3.42
N ARG A 178 12.42 -15.10 -3.28
CA ARG A 178 13.87 -14.97 -3.49
C ARG A 178 14.69 -16.04 -2.75
N LEU A 179 14.27 -16.45 -1.56
CA LEU A 179 15.05 -17.38 -0.73
C LEU A 179 14.98 -18.83 -1.24
N PHE A 180 14.02 -19.10 -2.12
CA PHE A 180 13.71 -20.43 -2.64
C PHE A 180 14.02 -20.59 -4.12
N LEU A 181 14.70 -19.64 -4.75
CA LEU A 181 15.16 -19.74 -6.14
C LEU A 181 16.67 -20.02 -6.19
N GLU A 182 17.12 -20.84 -7.14
CA GLU A 182 18.54 -21.10 -7.39
C GLU A 182 19.04 -20.51 -8.72
N GLU A 183 20.32 -20.11 -8.72
CA GLU A 183 21.10 -19.74 -9.90
C GLU A 183 20.33 -18.81 -10.86
N THR A 184 20.01 -19.28 -12.06
CA THR A 184 19.40 -18.48 -13.13
C THR A 184 17.97 -18.06 -12.82
N CYS A 185 17.27 -18.76 -11.93
CA CYS A 185 15.94 -18.36 -11.48
C CYS A 185 16.02 -17.11 -10.59
N MET A 186 17.11 -16.95 -9.83
CA MET A 186 17.40 -15.73 -9.06
C MET A 186 17.75 -14.55 -9.97
N ASP A 187 18.49 -14.80 -11.05
CA ASP A 187 18.81 -13.77 -12.05
C ASP A 187 17.56 -13.28 -12.77
N TRP A 188 16.64 -14.20 -13.10
CA TRP A 188 15.33 -13.86 -13.65
C TRP A 188 14.50 -13.00 -12.69
N TYR A 189 14.40 -13.42 -11.42
CA TYR A 189 13.67 -12.69 -10.39
C TYR A 189 14.21 -11.27 -10.18
N SER A 190 15.54 -11.14 -10.12
CA SER A 190 16.22 -9.85 -9.97
C SER A 190 15.99 -8.95 -11.19
N SER A 191 16.00 -9.52 -12.41
CA SER A 191 15.73 -8.79 -13.64
C SER A 191 14.27 -8.34 -13.74
N MET A 192 13.33 -9.17 -13.27
CA MET A 192 11.90 -8.81 -13.19
C MET A 192 11.65 -7.69 -12.18
N LEU A 193 12.31 -7.70 -11.03
CA LEU A 193 12.21 -6.60 -10.07
C LEU A 193 12.70 -5.27 -10.65
N ILE A 194 13.79 -5.27 -11.41
CA ILE A 194 14.31 -4.07 -12.09
C ILE A 194 13.32 -3.56 -13.15
N LYS A 195 12.67 -4.47 -13.87
CA LYS A 195 11.78 -4.13 -15.00
C LYS A 195 10.35 -3.77 -14.57
N CYS A 196 9.83 -4.40 -13.52
CA CYS A 196 8.43 -4.33 -13.13
C CYS A 196 8.22 -3.72 -11.72
N SER A 197 9.25 -3.50 -10.90
CA SER A 197 9.09 -3.10 -9.48
C SER A 197 8.33 -4.13 -8.63
N VAL A 198 8.44 -3.98 -7.30
CA VAL A 198 7.86 -4.91 -6.29
C VAL A 198 6.32 -4.98 -6.35
N ASN A 199 5.66 -3.95 -6.89
CA ASN A 199 4.19 -3.80 -6.88
C ASN A 199 3.51 -4.13 -8.22
N SER A 200 4.19 -4.80 -9.14
CA SER A 200 3.57 -5.18 -10.42
C SER A 200 2.84 -6.52 -10.33
N ASP A 201 1.76 -6.64 -11.10
CA ASP A 201 1.10 -7.92 -11.35
C ASP A 201 2.04 -8.82 -12.17
N TRP A 202 2.69 -9.78 -11.51
CA TRP A 202 3.69 -10.67 -12.14
C TRP A 202 3.06 -11.85 -12.89
N TRP A 203 1.74 -11.94 -12.95
CA TRP A 203 1.00 -12.96 -13.69
C TRP A 203 0.29 -12.34 -14.91
N MET A 204 0.77 -12.70 -16.11
CA MET A 204 -0.02 -12.77 -17.34
C MET A 204 0.03 -14.20 -17.88
#